data_AF-A0A1J5SH78-F1
#
_entry.id   AF-A0A1J5SH78-F1
#
_cell.length_a   1.000
_cell.length_b   1.000
_cell.length_c   1.000
_cell.angle_alpha   90.00
_cell.angle_beta   90.00
_cell.angle_gamma   90.00
#
_symmetry.space_group_name_H-M   'P 1'
#
loop_
_entity.id
_entity.type
_entity.pdbx_description
1 polymer ?
#
loop_
_entity_poly.entity_id
_entity_poly.type
_entity_poly.pdbx_seq_one_letter_code
_entity_poly.pdbx_strand_id
1 'polypeptide(L)'
;MALETDQTKTPTPLDAVAIGGIVRDELDRRDKYLEFAQGQIEKDRAYFKHLYNYAVAFLAILVGGAAYFSYTSVNQMRGDIKASADAERTEMKSTVDAELNRDKAEMAALRTQVENTGTEAQITVKKELENIRTEVQKKIDTEFRSENITHLIGVAAKERTEKELTRVINSEASKQVAQGIKDQWPEIQKVVEDQTKDAVKALQPTISSAVDKATQEQVKTSVEPIQNKLAAYDVSIRIGSLATLAHGDNRQAFDELLEVALGNKPESTNPDLRNMADATVGAIIQSTESGLQMGYSFKEKQTPDSMKQFLLSPNQLDRAAALDNYPPNDITILPTLVTMIKSDTSINVLHKAVVRFNTLTKQSFRFFQTKEILDWWDKNKSSFQ
;
A
#
# COMPACT_ATOMS: atom_id res chain seq x y z
N MET A 1 -58.34 31.08 -22.09
CA MET A 1 -58.29 31.06 -20.60
C MET A 1 -57.42 32.23 -20.20
N ALA A 2 -58.03 33.24 -19.59
CA ALA A 2 -57.43 34.56 -19.36
C ALA A 2 -56.44 34.51 -18.19
N LEU A 3 -55.29 35.17 -18.36
CA LEU A 3 -54.34 35.47 -17.30
C LEU A 3 -54.92 36.60 -16.45
N GLU A 4 -55.51 36.24 -15.31
CA GLU A 4 -55.96 37.16 -14.28
C GLU A 4 -54.72 37.69 -13.55
N THR A 5 -54.45 38.97 -13.75
CA THR A 5 -53.38 39.71 -13.09
C THR A 5 -53.87 40.12 -11.71
N ASP A 6 -53.46 39.38 -10.68
CA ASP A 6 -53.79 39.67 -9.29
C ASP A 6 -53.09 40.97 -8.85
N GLN A 7 -53.89 41.86 -8.29
CA GLN A 7 -53.54 43.23 -8.00
C GLN A 7 -52.62 43.32 -6.77
N THR A 8 -51.69 44.25 -6.88
CA THR A 8 -50.75 44.71 -5.86
C THR A 8 -51.43 44.97 -4.51
N LYS A 9 -51.30 44.00 -3.59
CA LYS A 9 -51.60 44.17 -2.17
C LYS A 9 -50.41 44.89 -1.53
N THR A 10 -50.56 46.19 -1.26
CA THR A 10 -49.57 46.98 -0.50
C THR A 10 -49.27 46.28 0.84
N PRO A 11 -47.99 46.01 1.16
CA PRO A 11 -47.63 45.34 2.40
C PRO A 11 -47.96 46.25 3.58
N THR A 12 -48.83 45.77 4.46
CA THR A 12 -49.07 46.34 5.78
C THR A 12 -47.71 46.54 6.47
N PRO A 13 -47.43 47.72 7.08
CA PRO A 13 -46.17 47.94 7.80
C PRO A 13 -46.02 46.86 8.86
N LEU A 14 -44.94 46.09 8.79
CA LEU A 14 -44.63 45.06 9.78
C LEU A 14 -44.47 45.74 11.13
N ASP A 15 -45.43 45.47 12.01
CA ASP A 15 -45.39 45.83 13.42
C ASP A 15 -44.07 45.32 14.03
N ALA A 16 -43.37 46.16 14.78
CA ALA A 16 -42.11 45.82 15.43
C ALA A 16 -42.24 44.58 16.33
N VAL A 17 -43.45 44.33 16.85
CA VAL A 17 -43.79 43.12 17.62
C VAL A 17 -43.76 41.87 16.74
N ALA A 18 -44.22 41.95 15.48
CA ALA A 18 -44.20 40.84 14.52
C ALA A 18 -42.77 40.51 14.06
N ILE A 19 -41.92 41.53 13.86
CA ILE A 19 -40.49 41.33 13.53
C ILE A 19 -39.75 40.66 14.70
N GLY A 20 -40.04 41.08 15.94
CA GLY A 20 -39.47 40.45 17.13
C GLY A 20 -39.85 38.98 17.30
N GLY A 21 -41.08 38.61 16.90
CA GLY A 21 -41.53 37.21 16.85
C GLY A 21 -40.77 36.38 15.82
N ILE A 22 -40.63 36.88 14.58
CA ILE A 22 -39.94 36.19 13.49
C ILE A 22 -38.46 35.98 13.83
N VAL A 23 -37.78 36.97 14.42
CA VAL A 23 -36.37 36.85 14.79
C VAL A 23 -36.17 35.82 15.92
N ARG A 24 -37.09 35.74 16.89
CA ARG A 24 -37.04 34.70 17.92
C ARG A 24 -37.29 33.31 17.35
N ASP A 25 -38.27 33.15 16.47
CA ASP A 25 -38.56 31.87 15.82
C ASP A 25 -37.38 31.38 14.96
N GLU A 26 -36.65 32.30 14.32
CA GLU A 26 -35.47 31.95 13.51
C GLU A 26 -34.25 31.59 14.38
N LEU A 27 -34.09 32.24 15.54
CA LEU A 27 -33.07 31.87 16.53
C LEU A 27 -33.37 30.49 17.15
N ASP A 28 -34.62 30.23 17.54
CA ASP A 28 -35.05 28.93 18.06
C ASP A 28 -34.87 27.80 17.03
N ARG A 29 -35.09 28.08 15.74
CA ARG A 29 -34.77 27.11 14.66
C ARG A 29 -33.28 26.83 14.57
N ARG A 30 -32.44 27.87 14.61
CA ARG A 30 -30.98 27.72 14.54
C ARG A 30 -30.44 26.90 15.72
N ASP A 31 -30.95 27.16 16.92
CA ASP A 31 -30.53 26.42 18.11
C ASP A 31 -30.92 24.94 18.03
N LYS A 32 -32.12 24.63 17.53
CA LYS A 32 -32.53 23.23 17.25
C LYS A 32 -31.67 22.54 16.19
N TYR A 33 -31.26 23.27 15.15
CA TYR A 33 -30.34 22.71 14.13
C TYR A 33 -28.95 22.44 14.71
N LEU A 34 -28.44 23.32 15.58
CA LEU A 34 -27.16 23.11 16.26
C LEU A 34 -27.20 21.90 17.20
N GLU A 35 -28.28 21.75 17.97
CA GLU A 35 -28.47 20.60 18.87
C GLU A 35 -28.56 19.28 18.08
N PHE A 36 -29.27 19.28 16.94
CA PHE A 36 -29.32 18.12 16.05
C PHE A 36 -27.94 17.78 15.44
N ALA A 37 -27.19 18.79 14.99
CA ALA A 37 -25.85 18.60 14.42
C ALA A 37 -24.85 18.07 15.46
N GLN A 38 -24.89 18.60 16.69
CA GLN A 38 -24.07 18.10 17.80
C GLN A 38 -24.43 16.65 18.14
N GLY A 39 -25.73 16.32 18.16
CA GLY A 39 -26.20 14.94 18.38
C GLY A 39 -25.75 13.94 17.30
N GLN A 40 -25.59 14.37 16.04
CA GLN A 40 -25.04 13.50 14.98
C GLN A 40 -23.53 13.31 15.11
N ILE A 41 -22.77 14.37 15.41
CA ILE A 41 -21.32 14.29 15.61
C ILE A 41 -20.98 13.31 16.75
N GLU A 42 -21.78 13.31 17.82
CA GLU A 42 -21.56 12.41 18.96
C GLU A 42 -21.87 10.94 18.62
N LYS A 43 -22.91 10.70 17.81
CA LYS A 43 -23.22 9.36 17.27
C LYS A 43 -22.14 8.85 16.33
N ASP A 44 -21.63 9.70 15.44
CA ASP A 44 -20.54 9.34 14.52
C ASP A 44 -19.26 9.02 15.30
N ARG A 45 -18.91 9.85 16.30
CA ARG A 45 -17.77 9.58 17.17
C ARG A 45 -17.92 8.25 17.93
N ALA A 46 -19.12 7.93 18.42
CA ALA A 46 -19.39 6.66 19.09
C ALA A 46 -19.25 5.47 18.12
N TYR A 47 -19.77 5.61 16.89
CA TYR A 47 -19.64 4.60 15.85
C TYR A 47 -18.17 4.34 15.47
N PHE A 48 -17.38 5.38 15.23
CA PHE A 48 -15.95 5.25 14.93
C PHE A 48 -15.15 4.64 16.08
N LYS A 49 -15.51 4.95 17.33
CA LYS A 49 -14.91 4.34 18.52
C LYS A 49 -15.17 2.83 18.58
N HIS A 50 -16.38 2.39 18.24
CA HIS A 50 -16.70 0.97 18.13
C HIS A 50 -15.93 0.29 16.99
N LEU A 51 -15.86 0.91 15.81
CA LEU A 51 -15.12 0.39 14.67
C LEU A 51 -13.62 0.22 14.99
N TYR A 52 -13.03 1.23 15.64
CA TYR A 52 -11.62 1.19 16.08
C TYR A 52 -11.38 0.07 17.10
N ASN A 53 -12.27 -0.10 18.09
CA ASN A 53 -12.15 -1.19 19.05
C ASN A 53 -12.25 -2.58 18.40
N TYR A 54 -13.11 -2.76 17.40
CA TYR A 54 -13.18 -4.02 16.63
C TYR A 54 -11.91 -4.27 15.81
N ALA A 55 -11.36 -3.24 15.16
CA ALA A 55 -10.11 -3.35 14.40
C ALA A 55 -8.92 -3.73 15.31
N VAL A 56 -8.82 -3.11 16.48
CA VAL A 56 -7.79 -3.43 17.49
C VAL A 56 -7.96 -4.85 18.02
N ALA A 57 -9.19 -5.29 18.32
CA ALA A 57 -9.47 -6.65 18.78
C ALA A 57 -9.13 -7.71 17.71
N PHE A 58 -9.47 -7.43 16.45
CA PHE A 58 -9.14 -8.31 15.32
C PHE A 58 -7.62 -8.43 15.12
N LEU A 59 -6.89 -7.30 15.18
CA LEU A 59 -5.43 -7.29 15.14
C LEU A 59 -4.81 -8.06 16.33
N ALA A 60 -5.36 -7.92 17.53
CA ALA A 60 -4.89 -8.65 18.70
C ALA A 60 -5.10 -10.17 18.56
N ILE A 61 -6.20 -10.61 17.94
CA ILE A 61 -6.46 -12.04 17.65
C ILE A 61 -5.48 -12.56 16.59
N LEU A 62 -5.21 -11.79 15.52
CA LEU A 62 -4.21 -12.15 14.51
C LEU A 62 -2.81 -12.26 15.09
N VAL A 63 -2.40 -11.31 15.93
CA VAL A 63 -1.10 -11.32 16.61
C VAL A 63 -1.01 -12.48 17.61
N GLY A 64 -2.10 -12.76 18.35
CA GLY A 64 -2.18 -13.90 19.26
C GLY A 64 -2.11 -15.26 18.56
N GLY A 65 -2.79 -15.39 17.41
CA GLY A 65 -2.75 -16.59 16.57
C GLY A 65 -1.37 -16.81 15.93
N ALA A 66 -0.73 -15.75 15.45
CA ALA A 66 0.63 -15.80 14.94
C ALA A 66 1.65 -16.18 16.03
N ALA A 67 1.49 -15.65 17.26
CA ALA A 67 2.36 -15.98 18.39
C ALA A 67 2.28 -17.47 18.80
N TYR A 68 1.14 -18.13 18.62
CA TYR A 68 0.96 -19.55 18.94
C TYR A 68 1.64 -20.48 17.92
N PHE A 69 1.64 -20.14 16.63
CA PHE A 69 2.29 -20.93 15.57
C PHE A 69 3.79 -20.66 15.41
N SER A 70 4.32 -19.56 15.97
CA SER A 70 5.71 -19.14 15.77
C SER A 70 6.71 -19.59 16.85
N TYR A 71 6.30 -20.29 17.91
CA TYR A 71 7.19 -20.55 19.07
C TYR A 71 8.41 -21.47 18.78
N THR A 72 8.37 -22.34 17.75
CA THR A 72 9.50 -23.23 17.42
C THR A 72 10.42 -22.72 16.32
N SER A 73 10.00 -21.72 15.52
CA SER A 73 10.76 -21.13 14.41
C SER A 73 11.38 -19.75 14.72
N VAL A 74 10.95 -19.10 15.82
CA VAL A 74 11.32 -17.71 16.16
C VAL A 74 12.73 -17.54 16.71
N ASN A 75 13.37 -18.53 17.34
CA ASN A 75 14.71 -18.30 17.90
C ASN A 75 15.80 -18.09 16.82
N GLN A 76 15.65 -18.70 15.65
CA GLN A 76 16.55 -18.46 14.51
C GLN A 76 16.20 -17.15 13.80
N MET A 77 14.90 -16.88 13.54
CA MET A 77 14.49 -15.59 12.96
C MET A 77 14.77 -14.38 13.87
N ARG A 78 14.76 -14.52 15.20
CA ARG A 78 15.13 -13.43 16.12
C ARG A 78 16.60 -13.05 16.00
N GLY A 79 17.50 -14.00 15.74
CA GLY A 79 18.91 -13.72 15.49
C GLY A 79 19.06 -12.86 14.23
N ASP A 80 18.42 -13.28 13.15
CA ASP A 80 18.54 -12.63 11.84
C ASP A 80 17.78 -11.30 11.77
N ILE A 81 16.59 -11.21 12.37
CA ILE A 81 15.82 -9.95 12.48
C ILE A 81 16.51 -8.96 13.40
N LYS A 82 17.14 -9.42 14.49
CA LYS A 82 17.88 -8.50 15.37
C LYS A 82 19.15 -7.98 14.67
N ALA A 83 19.86 -8.84 13.95
CA ALA A 83 21.00 -8.41 13.14
C ALA A 83 20.58 -7.45 12.01
N SER A 84 19.47 -7.73 11.32
CA SER A 84 18.95 -6.88 10.24
C SER A 84 18.39 -5.55 10.77
N ALA A 85 17.67 -5.56 11.89
CA ALA A 85 17.13 -4.35 12.51
C ALA A 85 18.23 -3.50 13.15
N ASP A 86 19.28 -4.12 13.71
CA ASP A 86 20.44 -3.40 14.23
C ASP A 86 21.26 -2.80 13.07
N ALA A 87 21.34 -3.48 11.91
CA ALA A 87 21.96 -2.94 10.70
C ALA A 87 21.17 -1.75 10.12
N GLU A 88 19.86 -1.89 9.92
CA GLU A 88 18.99 -0.79 9.44
C GLU A 88 18.94 0.37 10.43
N ARG A 89 18.90 0.10 11.75
CA ARG A 89 18.93 1.16 12.76
C ARG A 89 20.27 1.88 12.78
N THR A 90 21.37 1.18 12.48
CA THR A 90 22.70 1.81 12.38
C THR A 90 22.80 2.67 11.12
N GLU A 91 22.25 2.21 10.00
CA GLU A 91 22.22 2.95 8.74
C GLU A 91 21.32 4.18 8.84
N MET A 92 20.10 4.03 9.37
CA MET A 92 19.14 5.12 9.58
C MET A 92 19.64 6.14 10.62
N LYS A 93 20.33 5.67 11.67
CA LYS A 93 20.99 6.57 12.61
C LYS A 93 22.13 7.33 11.92
N SER A 94 22.88 6.70 11.02
CA SER A 94 23.94 7.38 10.26
C SER A 94 23.39 8.44 9.30
N THR A 95 22.24 8.19 8.66
CA THR A 95 21.61 9.16 7.75
C THR A 95 20.99 10.32 8.52
N VAL A 96 20.33 10.05 9.65
CA VAL A 96 19.76 11.09 10.51
C VAL A 96 20.87 11.92 11.17
N ASP A 97 21.94 11.28 11.64
CA ASP A 97 23.09 12.00 12.20
C ASP A 97 23.80 12.84 11.12
N ALA A 98 23.83 12.39 9.86
CA ALA A 98 24.37 13.15 8.74
C ALA A 98 23.50 14.37 8.38
N GLU A 99 22.17 14.22 8.32
CA GLU A 99 21.24 15.34 8.10
C GLU A 99 21.25 16.32 9.27
N LEU A 100 21.24 15.84 10.51
CA LEU A 100 21.33 16.69 11.70
C LEU A 100 22.63 17.50 11.75
N ASN A 101 23.76 16.88 11.37
CA ASN A 101 25.04 17.58 11.29
C ASN A 101 25.07 18.60 10.14
N ARG A 102 24.38 18.33 9.03
CA ARG A 102 24.20 19.28 7.92
C ARG A 102 23.37 20.49 8.36
N ASP A 103 22.21 20.26 8.96
CA ASP A 103 21.33 21.32 9.46
C ASP A 103 22.01 22.16 10.56
N LYS A 104 22.79 21.51 11.43
CA LYS A 104 23.59 22.21 12.45
C LYS A 104 24.70 23.06 11.82
N ALA A 105 25.31 22.62 10.73
CA ALA A 105 26.29 23.39 9.98
C ALA A 105 25.64 24.58 9.25
N GLU A 106 24.47 24.39 8.64
CA GLU A 106 23.70 25.46 7.99
C GLU A 106 23.21 26.50 9.02
N MET A 107 22.73 26.08 10.19
CA MET A 107 22.35 26.96 11.30
C MET A 107 23.56 27.69 11.91
N ALA A 108 24.72 27.05 11.99
CA ALA A 108 25.94 27.71 12.43
C ALA A 108 26.37 28.78 11.42
N ALA A 109 26.32 28.50 10.12
CA ALA A 109 26.60 29.47 9.06
C ALA A 109 25.63 30.67 9.09
N LEU A 110 24.34 30.42 9.32
CA LEU A 110 23.32 31.47 9.52
C LEU A 110 23.61 32.33 10.75
N ARG A 111 24.01 31.74 11.88
CA ARG A 111 24.41 32.50 13.07
C ARG A 111 25.64 33.36 12.81
N THR A 112 26.65 32.82 12.13
CA THR A 112 27.85 33.59 11.76
C THR A 112 27.51 34.73 10.79
N GLN A 113 26.58 34.51 9.85
CA GLN A 113 26.11 35.57 8.95
C GLN A 113 25.40 36.69 9.72
N VAL A 114 24.53 36.34 10.67
CA VAL A 114 23.82 37.32 11.52
C VAL A 114 24.77 38.07 12.46
N GLU A 115 25.76 37.41 13.05
CA GLU A 115 26.80 38.06 13.87
C GLU A 115 27.68 39.01 13.05
N ASN A 116 28.03 38.64 11.81
CA ASN A 116 28.79 39.49 10.90
C ASN A 116 27.98 40.73 10.48
N THR A 117 26.68 40.58 10.18
CA THR A 117 25.80 41.72 9.89
C THR A 117 25.59 42.63 11.12
N GLY A 118 25.53 42.05 12.33
CA GLY A 118 25.43 42.80 13.58
C GLY A 118 26.69 43.58 13.95
N THR A 119 27.87 43.04 13.64
CA THR A 119 29.16 43.71 13.88
C THR A 119 29.44 44.81 12.86
N GLU A 120 29.07 44.64 11.58
CA GLU A 120 29.16 45.70 10.57
C GLU A 120 28.26 46.91 10.90
N ALA A 121 27.06 46.66 11.46
CA ALA A 121 26.17 47.72 11.92
C ALA A 121 26.74 48.49 13.13
N GLN A 122 27.37 47.81 14.09
CA GLN A 122 28.01 48.46 15.25
C GLN A 122 29.27 49.24 14.88
N ILE A 123 30.07 48.75 13.93
CA ILE A 123 31.28 49.43 13.44
C ILE A 123 30.90 50.72 12.70
N THR A 124 29.83 50.71 11.90
CA THR A 124 29.34 51.89 11.18
C THR A 124 28.85 52.98 12.13
N VAL A 125 28.12 52.60 13.19
CA VAL A 125 27.64 53.54 14.23
C VAL A 125 28.81 54.10 15.06
N LYS A 126 29.82 53.29 15.40
CA LYS A 126 31.01 53.77 16.13
C LYS A 126 31.84 54.75 15.30
N LYS A 127 31.96 54.52 13.99
CA LYS A 127 32.74 55.36 13.07
C LYS A 127 32.11 56.74 12.85
N GLU A 128 30.78 56.83 12.83
CA GLU A 128 30.09 58.13 12.82
C GLU A 128 30.21 58.87 14.17
N LEU A 129 30.18 58.14 15.29
CA LEU A 129 30.39 58.71 16.64
C LEU A 129 31.81 59.26 16.86
N GLU A 130 32.85 58.64 16.29
CA GLU A 130 34.23 59.15 16.36
C GLU A 130 34.48 60.36 15.46
N ASN A 131 33.84 60.44 14.30
CA ASN A 131 33.92 61.61 13.42
C ASN A 131 33.32 62.86 14.09
N ILE A 132 32.18 62.72 14.77
CA ILE A 132 31.56 63.81 15.56
C ILE A 132 32.48 64.28 16.70
N ARG A 133 33.19 63.34 17.34
CA ARG A 133 34.09 63.64 18.47
C ARG A 133 35.33 64.44 18.04
N THR A 134 35.81 64.22 16.82
CA THR A 134 37.01 64.88 16.27
C THR A 134 36.71 66.30 15.80
N GLU A 135 35.48 66.56 15.35
CA GLU A 135 35.01 67.88 14.93
C GLU A 135 34.73 68.82 16.12
N VAL A 136 34.31 68.27 17.26
CA VAL A 136 34.10 69.01 18.52
C VAL A 136 35.43 69.43 19.16
N GLN A 137 36.46 68.59 19.13
CA GLN A 137 37.76 68.89 19.74
C GLN A 137 38.48 70.07 19.04
N LYS A 138 38.29 70.22 17.71
CA LYS A 138 38.93 71.27 16.91
C LYS A 138 38.33 72.67 17.14
N LYS A 139 37.08 72.76 17.61
CA LYS A 139 36.42 74.03 17.97
C LYS A 139 36.81 74.54 19.35
N ILE A 140 37.28 73.68 20.24
CA ILE A 140 37.58 74.01 21.64
C ILE A 140 38.88 74.83 21.78
N ASP A 141 39.89 74.61 20.92
CA ASP A 141 41.17 75.34 21.00
C ASP A 141 41.14 76.75 20.40
N THR A 142 40.09 77.10 19.64
CA THR A 142 39.99 78.42 18.98
C THR A 142 39.27 79.46 19.85
N GLU A 143 38.49 79.05 20.85
CA GLU A 143 37.55 79.91 21.57
C GLU A 143 37.96 80.28 23.01
N PHE A 144 39.25 80.46 23.29
CA PHE A 144 39.71 81.01 24.57
C PHE A 144 40.48 82.33 24.43
N ARG A 145 39.80 83.33 23.84
CA ARG A 145 40.06 84.77 24.08
C ARG A 145 38.85 85.43 24.75
N SER A 146 39.09 86.50 25.50
CA SER A 146 38.32 86.97 26.68
C SER A 146 36.85 87.40 26.50
N GLU A 147 36.23 87.20 25.34
CA GLU A 147 34.76 87.38 25.16
C GLU A 147 33.97 86.07 25.40
N ASN A 148 34.65 84.93 25.62
CA ASN A 148 34.06 83.58 25.65
C ASN A 148 33.42 83.10 26.96
N ILE A 149 33.44 83.88 28.05
CA ILE A 149 32.76 83.45 29.30
C ILE A 149 31.24 83.48 29.14
N THR A 150 30.70 84.46 28.40
CA THR A 150 29.26 84.50 28.06
C THR A 150 28.89 83.39 27.08
N HIS A 151 29.80 83.03 26.17
CA HIS A 151 29.59 81.90 25.25
C HIS A 151 29.67 80.56 25.98
N LEU A 152 30.60 80.36 26.93
CA LEU A 152 30.71 79.15 27.77
C LEU A 152 29.51 78.94 28.68
N ILE A 153 28.92 80.01 29.23
CA ILE A 153 27.63 79.91 29.93
C ILE A 153 26.53 79.50 28.94
N GLY A 154 26.53 80.07 27.72
CA GLY A 154 25.64 79.66 26.63
C GLY A 154 25.84 78.20 26.17
N VAL A 155 27.07 77.69 26.12
CA VAL A 155 27.43 76.33 25.70
C VAL A 155 27.17 75.34 26.82
N ALA A 156 27.53 75.63 28.07
CA ALA A 156 27.22 74.78 29.22
C ALA A 156 25.71 74.72 29.49
N ALA A 157 25.00 75.85 29.31
CA ALA A 157 23.53 75.86 29.30
C ALA A 157 23.01 75.05 28.12
N LYS A 158 23.51 75.24 26.89
CA LYS A 158 23.11 74.48 25.71
C LYS A 158 23.40 72.99 25.84
N GLU A 159 24.51 72.58 26.45
CA GLU A 159 24.92 71.18 26.61
C GLU A 159 24.12 70.49 27.73
N ARG A 160 23.84 71.18 28.85
CA ARG A 160 22.87 70.69 29.84
C ARG A 160 21.46 70.63 29.27
N THR A 161 21.06 71.64 28.51
CA THR A 161 19.75 71.71 27.85
C THR A 161 19.64 70.63 26.77
N GLU A 162 20.66 70.38 25.95
CA GLU A 162 20.70 69.29 24.96
C GLU A 162 20.72 67.93 25.63
N LYS A 163 21.46 67.74 26.75
CA LYS A 163 21.51 66.45 27.43
C LYS A 163 20.19 66.13 28.14
N GLU A 164 19.57 67.10 28.81
CA GLU A 164 18.26 66.93 29.42
C GLU A 164 17.14 66.89 28.36
N LEU A 165 17.19 67.69 27.29
CA LEU A 165 16.27 67.57 26.14
C LEU A 165 16.42 66.22 25.46
N THR A 166 17.63 65.73 25.23
CA THR A 166 17.85 64.40 24.62
C THR A 166 17.28 63.32 25.53
N ARG A 167 17.41 63.46 26.85
CA ARG A 167 16.81 62.51 27.81
C ARG A 167 15.28 62.57 27.79
N VAL A 168 14.71 63.77 27.77
CA VAL A 168 13.26 64.00 27.68
C VAL A 168 12.72 63.53 26.32
N ILE A 169 13.40 63.83 25.22
CA ILE A 169 13.08 63.40 23.85
C ILE A 169 13.19 61.88 23.75
N ASN A 170 14.26 61.25 24.24
CA ASN A 170 14.38 59.79 24.20
C ASN A 170 13.34 59.11 25.10
N SER A 171 13.05 59.68 26.27
CA SER A 171 11.99 59.19 27.16
C SER A 171 10.62 59.29 26.49
N GLU A 172 10.29 60.46 25.93
CA GLU A 172 9.01 60.72 25.28
C GLU A 172 8.87 59.95 23.97
N ALA A 173 9.93 59.87 23.15
CA ALA A 173 9.98 59.03 21.95
C ALA A 173 9.85 57.55 22.31
N SER A 174 10.54 57.06 23.34
CA SER A 174 10.38 55.67 23.79
C SER A 174 8.97 55.41 24.29
N LYS A 175 8.35 56.38 24.95
CA LYS A 175 6.96 56.29 25.45
C LYS A 175 5.96 56.30 24.31
N GLN A 176 6.14 57.16 23.31
CA GLN A 176 5.32 57.22 22.11
C GLN A 176 5.50 56.00 21.21
N VAL A 177 6.72 55.46 21.10
CA VAL A 177 6.99 54.20 20.40
C VAL A 177 6.35 53.03 21.14
N ALA A 178 6.49 52.94 22.46
CA ALA A 178 5.85 51.89 23.26
C ALA A 178 4.32 51.97 23.17
N GLN A 179 3.76 53.18 23.19
CA GLN A 179 2.33 53.41 23.01
C GLN A 179 1.88 53.04 21.58
N GLY A 180 2.63 53.46 20.55
CA GLY A 180 2.37 53.11 19.15
C GLY A 180 2.43 51.60 18.89
N ILE A 181 3.40 50.89 19.49
CA ILE A 181 3.48 49.43 19.43
C ILE A 181 2.26 48.81 20.13
N LYS A 182 1.84 49.35 21.28
CA LYS A 182 0.68 48.85 22.02
C LYS A 182 -0.62 49.08 21.25
N ASP A 183 -0.75 50.21 20.58
CA ASP A 183 -1.92 50.56 19.78
C ASP A 183 -1.99 49.76 18.47
N GLN A 184 -0.83 49.44 17.86
CA GLN A 184 -0.73 48.59 16.67
C GLN A 184 -0.65 47.09 16.98
N TRP A 185 -0.49 46.70 18.24
CA TRP A 185 -0.33 45.30 18.65
C TRP A 185 -1.45 44.38 18.11
N PRO A 186 -2.75 44.74 18.16
CA PRO A 186 -3.81 43.89 17.64
C PRO A 186 -3.69 43.65 16.12
N GLU A 187 -3.23 44.66 15.38
CA GLU A 187 -3.06 44.59 13.92
C GLU A 187 -1.83 43.77 13.55
N ILE A 188 -0.70 43.97 14.24
CA ILE A 188 0.50 43.14 14.10
C ILE A 188 0.17 41.68 14.41
N GLN A 189 -0.52 41.42 15.53
CA GLN A 189 -0.91 40.07 15.92
C GLN A 189 -1.78 39.42 14.83
N LYS A 190 -2.80 40.13 14.33
CA LYS A 190 -3.67 39.62 13.27
C LYS A 190 -2.89 39.31 11.98
N VAL A 191 -1.98 40.19 11.56
CA VAL A 191 -1.14 39.96 10.37
C VAL A 191 -0.26 38.72 10.54
N VAL A 192 0.35 38.55 11.72
CA VAL A 192 1.16 37.36 12.02
C VAL A 192 0.31 36.10 12.01
N GLU A 193 -0.87 36.13 12.62
CA GLU A 193 -1.81 35.00 12.62
C GLU A 193 -2.27 34.63 11.20
N ASP A 194 -2.62 35.62 10.37
CA ASP A 194 -3.08 35.41 9.00
C ASP A 194 -1.94 34.89 8.11
N GLN A 195 -0.74 35.47 8.19
CA GLN A 195 0.45 34.97 7.48
C GLN A 195 0.82 33.55 7.91
N THR A 196 0.69 33.22 9.20
CA THR A 196 0.94 31.87 9.71
C THR A 196 -0.09 30.89 9.18
N LYS A 197 -1.38 31.25 9.16
CA LYS A 197 -2.44 30.41 8.59
C LYS A 197 -2.22 30.17 7.10
N ASP A 198 -1.86 31.21 6.35
CA ASP A 198 -1.59 31.11 4.91
C ASP A 198 -0.36 30.25 4.63
N ALA A 199 0.71 30.39 5.44
CA ALA A 199 1.90 29.54 5.33
C ALA A 199 1.59 28.07 5.64
N VAL A 200 0.83 27.78 6.70
CA VAL A 200 0.38 26.41 7.03
C VAL A 200 -0.50 25.84 5.91
N LYS A 201 -1.42 26.64 5.37
CA LYS A 201 -2.29 26.26 4.25
C LYS A 201 -1.49 25.98 2.98
N ALA A 202 -0.44 26.75 2.72
CA ALA A 202 0.48 26.53 1.60
C ALA A 202 1.34 25.27 1.77
N LEU A 203 1.68 24.89 3.01
CA LEU A 203 2.42 23.66 3.33
C LEU A 203 1.55 22.41 3.34
N GLN A 204 0.24 22.55 3.55
CA GLN A 204 -0.69 21.44 3.65
C GLN A 204 -0.61 20.45 2.46
N PRO A 205 -0.57 20.89 1.17
CA PRO A 205 -0.44 19.97 0.04
C PRO A 205 0.88 19.18 0.06
N THR A 206 1.98 19.84 0.44
CA THR A 206 3.31 19.20 0.52
C THR A 206 3.33 18.14 1.62
N ILE A 207 2.78 18.47 2.79
CA ILE A 207 2.68 17.52 3.91
C ILE A 207 1.77 16.35 3.53
N SER A 208 0.58 16.61 2.99
CA SER A 208 -0.34 15.55 2.54
C SER A 208 0.32 14.65 1.49
N SER A 209 0.98 15.22 0.49
CA SER A 209 1.68 14.45 -0.54
C SER A 209 2.82 13.60 0.02
N ALA A 210 3.59 14.12 0.98
CA ALA A 210 4.67 13.37 1.61
C ALA A 210 4.14 12.23 2.48
N VAL A 211 3.07 12.48 3.23
CA VAL A 211 2.38 11.47 4.05
C VAL A 211 1.76 10.39 3.17
N ASP A 212 1.08 10.75 2.08
CA ASP A 212 0.47 9.79 1.16
C ASP A 212 1.52 8.90 0.49
N LYS A 213 2.63 9.48 0.04
CA LYS A 213 3.75 8.73 -0.55
C LYS A 213 4.36 7.77 0.46
N ALA A 214 4.70 8.25 1.65
CA ALA A 214 5.29 7.41 2.71
C ALA A 214 4.32 6.28 3.12
N THR A 215 3.03 6.59 3.21
CA THR A 215 1.99 5.60 3.52
C THR A 215 1.86 4.55 2.42
N GLN A 216 1.81 4.94 1.14
CA GLN A 216 1.74 4.01 0.02
C GLN A 216 2.97 3.10 -0.05
N GLU A 217 4.16 3.66 0.16
CA GLU A 217 5.41 2.92 0.13
C GLU A 217 5.50 1.93 1.30
N GLN A 218 5.09 2.35 2.51
CA GLN A 218 5.02 1.45 3.66
C GLN A 218 3.97 0.35 3.47
N VAL A 219 2.80 0.67 2.90
CA VAL A 219 1.76 -0.31 2.56
C VAL A 219 2.30 -1.30 1.55
N LYS A 220 2.92 -0.84 0.45
CA LYS A 220 3.48 -1.71 -0.58
C LYS A 220 4.53 -2.66 0.00
N THR A 221 5.52 -2.12 0.71
CA THR A 221 6.60 -2.90 1.34
C THR A 221 6.07 -3.92 2.34
N SER A 222 4.98 -3.61 3.05
CA SER A 222 4.37 -4.52 4.01
C SER A 222 3.49 -5.59 3.36
N VAL A 223 2.78 -5.25 2.28
CA VAL A 223 1.76 -6.11 1.66
C VAL A 223 2.35 -7.03 0.59
N GLU A 224 3.34 -6.57 -0.17
CA GLU A 224 3.93 -7.31 -1.29
C GLU A 224 4.51 -8.67 -0.86
N PRO A 225 5.26 -8.80 0.25
CA PRO A 225 5.73 -10.11 0.73
C PRO A 225 4.58 -11.06 1.11
N ILE A 226 3.48 -10.52 1.64
CA ILE A 226 2.30 -11.31 2.02
C ILE A 226 1.58 -11.81 0.77
N GLN A 227 1.38 -10.93 -0.22
CA GLN A 227 0.77 -11.31 -1.51
C GLN A 227 1.60 -12.39 -2.21
N ASN A 228 2.93 -12.24 -2.23
CA ASN A 228 3.82 -13.24 -2.82
C ASN A 228 3.75 -14.59 -2.09
N LYS A 229 3.67 -14.59 -0.75
CA LYS A 229 3.47 -15.82 0.02
C LYS A 229 2.10 -16.47 -0.23
N LEU A 230 1.04 -15.67 -0.30
CA LEU A 230 -0.31 -16.18 -0.60
C LEU A 230 -0.37 -16.80 -2.00
N ALA A 231 0.25 -16.17 -3.00
CA ALA A 231 0.35 -16.73 -4.35
C ALA A 231 1.12 -18.07 -4.34
N ALA A 232 2.22 -18.17 -3.59
CA ALA A 232 2.97 -19.42 -3.45
C ALA A 232 2.15 -20.54 -2.76
N TYR A 233 1.31 -20.19 -1.77
CA TYR A 233 0.41 -21.14 -1.13
C TYR A 233 -0.70 -21.62 -2.08
N ASP A 234 -1.29 -20.72 -2.86
CA ASP A 234 -2.32 -21.08 -3.85
C ASP A 234 -1.80 -22.12 -4.85
N VAL A 235 -0.57 -21.93 -5.33
CA VAL A 235 0.09 -22.91 -6.21
C VAL A 235 0.28 -24.26 -5.50
N SER A 236 0.76 -24.26 -4.25
CA SER A 236 0.92 -25.50 -3.47
C SER A 236 -0.41 -26.25 -3.27
N ILE A 237 -1.48 -25.53 -2.94
CA ILE A 237 -2.83 -26.09 -2.79
C ILE A 237 -3.31 -26.68 -4.12
N ARG A 238 -3.07 -25.98 -5.23
CA ARG A 238 -3.44 -26.47 -6.57
C ARG A 238 -2.73 -27.77 -6.92
N ILE A 239 -1.42 -27.87 -6.70
CA ILE A 239 -0.66 -29.12 -6.93
C ILE A 239 -1.19 -30.25 -6.04
N GLY A 240 -1.47 -29.98 -4.75
CA GLY A 240 -2.07 -30.97 -3.86
C GLY A 240 -3.48 -31.42 -4.29
N SER A 241 -4.29 -30.50 -4.82
CA SER A 241 -5.61 -30.81 -5.39
C SER A 241 -5.50 -31.66 -6.65
N LEU A 242 -4.58 -31.33 -7.56
CA LEU A 242 -4.29 -32.14 -8.75
C LEU A 242 -3.85 -33.55 -8.35
N ALA A 243 -3.01 -33.71 -7.33
CA ALA A 243 -2.60 -35.01 -6.83
C ALA A 243 -3.79 -35.85 -6.36
N THR A 244 -4.70 -35.23 -5.60
CA THR A 244 -5.94 -35.89 -5.12
C THR A 244 -6.84 -36.30 -6.30
N LEU A 245 -7.03 -35.41 -7.29
CA LEU A 245 -7.84 -35.70 -8.47
C LEU A 245 -7.23 -36.80 -9.34
N ALA A 246 -5.91 -36.77 -9.54
CA ALA A 246 -5.18 -37.78 -10.31
C ALA A 246 -5.27 -39.17 -9.66
N HIS A 247 -5.14 -39.25 -8.33
CA HIS A 247 -5.42 -40.49 -7.58
C HIS A 247 -6.88 -40.95 -7.72
N GLY A 248 -7.81 -40.01 -7.91
CA GLY A 248 -9.22 -40.27 -8.21
C GLY A 248 -9.50 -40.62 -9.67
N ASP A 249 -8.51 -41.08 -10.44
CA ASP A 249 -8.64 -41.49 -11.85
C ASP A 249 -8.84 -40.32 -12.84
N ASN A 250 -8.57 -39.07 -12.45
CA ASN A 250 -8.65 -37.91 -13.34
C ASN A 250 -7.37 -37.78 -14.19
N ARG A 251 -7.47 -38.09 -15.48
CA ARG A 251 -6.34 -38.01 -16.41
C ARG A 251 -5.80 -36.60 -16.59
N GLN A 252 -6.65 -35.59 -16.74
CA GLN A 252 -6.17 -34.23 -16.98
C GLN A 252 -5.29 -33.73 -15.82
N ALA A 253 -5.68 -34.07 -14.59
CA ALA A 253 -4.88 -33.76 -13.41
C ALA A 253 -3.53 -34.51 -13.41
N PHE A 254 -3.53 -35.79 -13.82
CA PHE A 254 -2.31 -36.58 -13.99
C PHE A 254 -1.39 -35.97 -15.06
N ASP A 255 -1.92 -35.64 -16.23
CA ASP A 255 -1.16 -35.05 -17.33
C ASP A 255 -0.55 -33.70 -16.92
N GLU A 256 -1.30 -32.87 -16.16
CA GLU A 256 -0.76 -31.62 -15.63
C GLU A 256 0.37 -31.84 -14.62
N LEU A 257 0.25 -32.81 -13.71
CA LEU A 257 1.33 -33.18 -12.79
C LEU A 257 2.55 -33.74 -13.53
N LEU A 258 2.33 -34.54 -14.58
CA LEU A 258 3.41 -35.07 -15.41
C LEU A 258 4.20 -33.93 -16.06
N GLU A 259 3.52 -32.93 -16.61
CA GLU A 259 4.19 -31.74 -17.17
C GLU A 259 4.98 -30.95 -16.10
N VAL A 260 4.47 -30.85 -14.86
CA VAL A 260 5.21 -30.25 -13.74
C VAL A 260 6.45 -31.09 -13.38
N ALA A 261 6.33 -32.40 -13.29
CA ALA A 261 7.44 -33.30 -12.99
C ALA A 261 8.56 -33.22 -14.06
N LEU A 262 8.16 -33.14 -15.34
CA LEU A 262 9.04 -33.04 -16.49
C LEU A 262 9.75 -31.68 -16.62
N GLY A 263 9.30 -30.65 -15.92
CA GLY A 263 9.91 -29.32 -16.00
C GLY A 263 9.26 -28.38 -17.03
N ASN A 264 8.10 -28.75 -17.57
CA ASN A 264 7.45 -28.02 -18.67
C ASN A 264 6.47 -26.94 -18.17
N LYS A 265 6.38 -26.72 -16.86
CA LYS A 265 5.45 -25.78 -16.23
C LYS A 265 6.18 -24.78 -15.32
N PRO A 266 5.66 -23.55 -15.13
CA PRO A 266 6.27 -22.58 -14.22
C PRO A 266 6.48 -23.11 -12.81
N GLU A 267 5.56 -23.94 -12.32
CA GLU A 267 5.59 -24.55 -11.00
C GLU A 267 6.81 -25.47 -10.78
N SER A 268 7.37 -26.01 -11.87
CA SER A 268 8.56 -26.85 -11.83
C SER A 268 9.83 -26.15 -11.35
N THR A 269 9.82 -24.80 -11.33
CA THR A 269 10.91 -23.99 -10.77
C THR A 269 11.04 -24.13 -9.25
N ASN A 270 9.95 -24.52 -8.58
CA ASN A 270 9.97 -24.88 -7.17
C ASN A 270 10.31 -26.38 -7.03
N PRO A 271 11.46 -26.73 -6.43
CA PRO A 271 11.90 -28.12 -6.34
C PRO A 271 10.96 -28.99 -5.50
N ASP A 272 10.32 -28.43 -4.46
CA ASP A 272 9.40 -29.20 -3.61
C ASP A 272 8.13 -29.58 -4.36
N LEU A 273 7.58 -28.64 -5.14
CA LEU A 273 6.40 -28.89 -5.98
C LEU A 273 6.72 -29.89 -7.10
N ARG A 274 7.90 -29.76 -7.72
CA ARG A 274 8.35 -30.70 -8.73
C ARG A 274 8.52 -32.11 -8.17
N ASN A 275 9.16 -32.25 -7.01
CA ASN A 275 9.35 -33.54 -6.33
C ASN A 275 8.01 -34.17 -5.92
N MET A 276 7.06 -33.36 -5.44
CA MET A 276 5.71 -33.83 -5.12
C MET A 276 5.01 -34.37 -6.38
N ALA A 277 5.04 -33.60 -7.48
CA ALA A 277 4.43 -34.03 -8.73
C ALA A 277 5.07 -35.32 -9.28
N ASP A 278 6.40 -35.40 -9.28
CA ASP A 278 7.15 -36.58 -9.72
C ASP A 278 6.81 -37.82 -8.87
N ALA A 279 6.81 -37.68 -7.54
CA ALA A 279 6.46 -38.77 -6.63
C ALA A 279 5.01 -39.25 -6.82
N THR A 280 4.06 -38.32 -6.97
CA THR A 280 2.64 -38.66 -7.21
C THR A 280 2.46 -39.36 -8.55
N VAL A 281 3.04 -38.83 -9.62
CA VAL A 281 2.98 -39.43 -10.97
C VAL A 281 3.60 -40.83 -10.94
N GLY A 282 4.78 -40.98 -10.33
CA GLY A 282 5.46 -42.26 -10.16
C GLY A 282 4.60 -43.29 -9.42
N ALA A 283 3.96 -42.88 -8.31
CA ALA A 283 3.05 -43.73 -7.55
C ALA A 283 1.83 -44.18 -8.37
N ILE A 284 1.23 -43.27 -9.13
CA ILE A 284 0.09 -43.58 -10.01
C ILE A 284 0.51 -44.55 -11.11
N ILE A 285 1.62 -44.29 -11.80
CA ILE A 285 2.17 -45.19 -12.84
C ILE A 285 2.41 -46.58 -12.24
N GLN A 286 3.10 -46.64 -11.10
CA GLN A 286 3.39 -47.90 -10.43
C GLN A 286 2.10 -48.64 -10.07
N SER A 287 1.12 -47.99 -9.44
CA SER A 287 -0.14 -48.63 -9.05
C SER A 287 -0.96 -49.13 -10.24
N THR A 288 -0.95 -48.37 -11.35
CA THR A 288 -1.71 -48.68 -12.57
C THR A 288 -1.10 -49.86 -13.34
N GLU A 289 0.23 -49.91 -13.43
CA GLU A 289 0.93 -50.92 -14.24
C GLU A 289 1.32 -52.19 -13.46
N SER A 290 1.61 -52.07 -12.16
CA SER A 290 2.07 -53.21 -11.34
C SER A 290 0.96 -53.87 -10.52
N GLY A 291 -0.23 -53.25 -10.44
CA GLY A 291 -1.35 -53.77 -9.67
C GLY A 291 -2.04 -54.98 -10.33
N LEU A 292 -2.61 -55.87 -9.50
CA LEU A 292 -3.62 -56.82 -9.96
C LEU A 292 -4.79 -56.03 -10.53
N GLN A 293 -4.89 -55.99 -11.86
CA GLN A 293 -5.96 -55.26 -12.51
C GLN A 293 -7.28 -55.96 -12.26
N MET A 294 -8.22 -55.28 -11.61
CA MET A 294 -9.59 -55.76 -11.57
C MET A 294 -10.16 -55.65 -12.98
N GLY A 295 -10.45 -56.80 -13.58
CA GLY A 295 -11.22 -56.87 -14.81
C GLY A 295 -12.67 -56.51 -14.52
N TYR A 296 -13.27 -55.69 -15.38
CA TYR A 296 -14.70 -55.40 -15.32
C TYR A 296 -15.42 -56.30 -16.32
N SER A 297 -16.57 -56.85 -15.93
CA SER A 297 -17.39 -57.68 -16.79
C SER A 297 -18.83 -57.19 -16.84
N PHE A 298 -19.49 -57.40 -17.98
CA PHE A 298 -20.92 -57.16 -18.12
C PHE A 298 -21.70 -58.31 -17.51
N LYS A 299 -22.86 -58.01 -16.92
CA LYS A 299 -23.79 -59.05 -16.40
C LYS A 299 -24.30 -59.97 -17.51
N GLU A 300 -24.50 -59.41 -18.70
CA GLU A 300 -24.97 -60.12 -19.89
C GLU A 300 -23.89 -60.11 -20.97
N LYS A 301 -23.82 -61.20 -21.74
CA LYS A 301 -22.86 -61.31 -22.84
C LYS A 301 -23.12 -60.23 -23.88
N GLN A 302 -22.11 -59.42 -24.16
CA GLN A 302 -22.18 -58.35 -25.14
C GLN A 302 -21.65 -58.81 -26.51
N THR A 303 -22.22 -58.22 -27.57
CA THR A 303 -21.70 -58.37 -28.93
C THR A 303 -20.58 -57.35 -29.18
N PRO A 304 -19.71 -57.55 -30.19
CA PRO A 304 -18.68 -56.56 -30.54
C PRO A 304 -19.27 -55.17 -30.82
N ASP A 305 -20.39 -55.10 -31.55
CA ASP A 305 -21.03 -53.83 -31.87
C ASP A 305 -21.65 -53.14 -30.64
N SER A 306 -22.24 -53.90 -29.71
CA SER A 306 -22.73 -53.32 -28.45
C SER A 306 -21.58 -52.84 -27.56
N MET A 307 -20.44 -53.54 -27.54
CA MET A 307 -19.24 -53.07 -26.84
C MET A 307 -18.69 -51.77 -27.44
N LYS A 308 -18.73 -51.58 -28.77
CA LYS A 308 -18.36 -50.29 -29.39
C LYS A 308 -19.22 -49.13 -28.88
N GLN A 309 -20.51 -49.36 -28.62
CA GLN A 309 -21.38 -48.34 -28.02
C GLN A 309 -20.96 -48.03 -26.58
N PHE A 310 -20.60 -49.05 -25.79
CA PHE A 310 -20.12 -48.83 -24.42
C PHE A 310 -18.79 -48.08 -24.35
N LEU A 311 -17.92 -48.17 -25.36
CA LEU A 311 -16.69 -47.35 -25.44
C LEU A 311 -16.98 -45.85 -25.56
N LEU A 312 -18.20 -45.46 -25.96
CA LEU A 312 -18.65 -44.08 -26.03
C LEU A 312 -19.48 -43.66 -24.79
N SER A 313 -19.66 -44.57 -23.82
CA SER A 313 -20.44 -44.29 -22.60
C SER A 313 -19.80 -43.15 -21.81
N PRO A 314 -20.58 -42.22 -21.23
CA PRO A 314 -20.04 -41.24 -20.29
C PRO A 314 -19.48 -41.89 -19.02
N ASN A 315 -19.95 -43.10 -18.67
CA ASN A 315 -19.48 -43.85 -17.51
C ASN A 315 -18.16 -44.56 -17.82
N GLN A 316 -17.11 -44.23 -17.08
CA GLN A 316 -15.77 -44.82 -17.25
C GLN A 316 -15.74 -46.33 -16.98
N LEU A 317 -16.60 -46.85 -16.10
CA LEU A 317 -16.66 -48.29 -15.80
C LEU A 317 -17.19 -49.09 -16.99
N ASP A 318 -18.17 -48.55 -17.71
CA ASP A 318 -18.70 -49.18 -18.92
C ASP A 318 -17.63 -49.22 -20.01
N ARG A 319 -16.88 -48.12 -20.19
CA ARG A 319 -15.76 -48.06 -21.15
C ARG A 319 -14.67 -49.06 -20.79
N ALA A 320 -14.29 -49.14 -19.51
CA ALA A 320 -13.30 -50.10 -19.02
C ALA A 320 -13.76 -51.55 -19.23
N ALA A 321 -15.02 -51.87 -18.90
CA ALA A 321 -15.61 -53.19 -19.14
C ALA A 321 -15.65 -53.54 -20.63
N ALA A 322 -15.98 -52.58 -21.49
CA ALA A 322 -15.96 -52.77 -22.94
C ALA A 322 -14.56 -53.13 -23.44
N LEU A 323 -13.51 -52.44 -22.96
CA LEU A 323 -12.12 -52.74 -23.33
C LEU A 323 -11.66 -54.12 -22.84
N ASP A 324 -12.02 -54.51 -21.61
CA ASP A 324 -11.65 -55.80 -21.02
C ASP A 324 -12.29 -56.98 -21.76
N ASN A 325 -13.53 -56.83 -22.24
CA ASN A 325 -14.30 -57.91 -22.87
C ASN A 325 -14.30 -57.87 -24.39
N TYR A 326 -13.69 -56.86 -25.02
CA TYR A 326 -13.65 -56.74 -26.47
C TYR A 326 -12.96 -57.98 -27.12
N PRO A 327 -13.34 -58.44 -28.32
CA PRO A 327 -12.69 -59.59 -28.98
C PRO A 327 -11.19 -59.38 -29.24
N PRO A 328 -10.28 -60.25 -28.74
CA PRO A 328 -8.83 -59.99 -28.68
C PRO A 328 -8.15 -59.75 -30.03
N ASN A 329 -8.73 -60.26 -31.12
CA ASN A 329 -8.14 -60.23 -32.45
C ASN A 329 -8.84 -59.24 -33.41
N ASP A 330 -9.87 -58.52 -32.95
CA ASP A 330 -10.57 -57.55 -33.80
C ASP A 330 -9.78 -56.24 -33.87
N ILE A 331 -9.04 -56.05 -34.96
CA ILE A 331 -8.23 -54.85 -35.23
C ILE A 331 -9.07 -53.61 -35.56
N THR A 332 -10.36 -53.77 -35.87
CA THR A 332 -11.22 -52.65 -36.30
C THR A 332 -11.48 -51.63 -35.18
N ILE A 333 -11.16 -51.99 -33.93
CA ILE A 333 -11.24 -51.10 -32.76
C ILE A 333 -10.10 -50.08 -32.70
N LEU A 334 -8.98 -50.28 -33.40
CA LEU A 334 -7.78 -49.43 -33.29
C LEU A 334 -8.05 -47.91 -33.40
N PRO A 335 -8.86 -47.41 -34.36
CA PRO A 335 -9.20 -45.98 -34.42
C PRO A 335 -9.95 -45.48 -33.17
N THR A 336 -10.78 -46.33 -32.57
CA THR A 336 -11.49 -46.01 -31.33
C THR A 336 -10.52 -45.96 -30.15
N LEU A 337 -9.60 -46.93 -30.05
CA LEU A 337 -8.55 -46.93 -29.02
C LEU A 337 -7.71 -45.67 -29.10
N VAL A 338 -7.30 -45.24 -30.30
CA VAL A 338 -6.54 -44.00 -30.50
C VAL A 338 -7.31 -42.77 -30.05
N THR A 339 -8.62 -42.72 -30.31
CA THR A 339 -9.48 -41.64 -29.83
C THR A 339 -9.52 -41.60 -28.31
N MET A 340 -9.67 -42.76 -27.66
CA MET A 340 -9.63 -42.86 -26.19
C MET A 340 -8.25 -42.49 -25.64
N ILE A 341 -7.17 -42.94 -26.27
CA ILE A 341 -5.80 -42.59 -25.90
C ILE A 341 -5.58 -41.08 -26.02
N LYS A 342 -6.21 -40.41 -26.98
CA LYS A 342 -6.11 -38.96 -27.15
C LYS A 342 -6.91 -38.16 -26.12
N SER A 343 -8.11 -38.59 -25.75
CA SER A 343 -9.06 -37.71 -25.05
C SER A 343 -9.89 -38.34 -23.93
N ASP A 344 -9.72 -39.61 -23.60
CA ASP A 344 -10.45 -40.20 -22.46
C ASP A 344 -10.03 -39.51 -21.16
N THR A 345 -10.99 -39.25 -20.27
CA THR A 345 -10.77 -38.54 -19.00
C THR A 345 -10.26 -39.45 -17.88
N SER A 346 -10.34 -40.77 -18.04
CA SER A 346 -9.94 -41.77 -17.04
C SER A 346 -8.55 -42.33 -17.32
N ILE A 347 -7.70 -42.37 -16.29
CA ILE A 347 -6.36 -42.97 -16.36
C ILE A 347 -6.47 -44.47 -16.57
N ASN A 348 -7.38 -45.13 -15.87
CA ASN A 348 -7.63 -46.56 -15.98
C ASN A 348 -8.12 -46.95 -17.39
N VAL A 349 -9.05 -46.18 -17.95
CA VAL A 349 -9.54 -46.40 -19.32
C VAL A 349 -8.42 -46.17 -20.34
N LEU A 350 -7.64 -45.08 -20.20
CA LEU A 350 -6.45 -44.83 -21.01
C LEU A 350 -5.47 -46.00 -20.97
N HIS A 351 -5.12 -46.49 -19.76
CA HIS A 351 -4.22 -47.60 -19.59
C HIS A 351 -4.71 -48.86 -20.29
N LYS A 352 -5.98 -49.24 -20.08
CA LYS A 352 -6.59 -50.41 -20.77
C LYS A 352 -6.59 -50.23 -22.29
N ALA A 353 -6.85 -49.02 -22.79
CA ALA A 353 -6.80 -48.73 -24.21
C ALA A 353 -5.38 -48.90 -24.77
N VAL A 354 -4.35 -48.43 -24.05
CA VAL A 354 -2.94 -48.59 -24.45
C VAL A 354 -2.49 -50.05 -24.42
N VAL A 355 -2.83 -50.81 -23.37
CA VAL A 355 -2.54 -52.26 -23.30
C VAL A 355 -3.16 -52.98 -24.49
N ARG A 356 -4.41 -52.64 -24.82
CA ARG A 356 -5.11 -53.26 -25.94
C ARG A 356 -4.49 -52.86 -27.29
N PHE A 357 -4.16 -51.57 -27.44
CA PHE A 357 -3.47 -51.05 -28.61
C PHE A 357 -2.16 -51.81 -28.83
N ASN A 358 -1.31 -51.89 -27.81
CA ASN A 358 -0.04 -52.62 -27.82
C ASN A 358 -0.22 -54.10 -28.21
N THR A 359 -1.25 -54.76 -27.70
CA THR A 359 -1.55 -56.17 -28.00
C THR A 359 -1.86 -56.40 -29.49
N LEU A 360 -2.64 -55.48 -30.08
CA LEU A 360 -3.06 -55.54 -31.48
C LEU A 360 -1.94 -55.13 -32.44
N THR A 361 -1.13 -54.12 -32.06
CA THR A 361 -0.06 -53.56 -32.91
C THR A 361 1.33 -54.17 -32.64
N LYS A 362 1.43 -55.07 -31.65
CA LYS A 362 2.68 -55.69 -31.18
C LYS A 362 3.72 -54.66 -30.70
N GLN A 363 3.25 -53.54 -30.17
CA GLN A 363 4.09 -52.49 -29.57
C GLN A 363 4.15 -52.64 -28.04
N SER A 364 4.98 -51.84 -27.39
CA SER A 364 5.19 -51.87 -25.94
C SER A 364 5.24 -50.47 -25.32
N PHE A 365 4.33 -49.58 -25.75
CA PHE A 365 4.23 -48.23 -25.19
C PHE A 365 3.71 -48.24 -23.76
N ARG A 366 4.15 -47.27 -22.96
CA ARG A 366 3.59 -47.00 -21.64
C ARG A 366 2.37 -46.08 -21.77
N PHE A 367 1.41 -46.16 -20.85
CA PHE A 367 0.16 -45.41 -21.02
C PHE A 367 0.34 -43.88 -20.98
N PHE A 368 1.33 -43.40 -20.24
CA PHE A 368 1.69 -41.98 -20.15
C PHE A 368 2.46 -41.46 -21.38
N GLN A 369 2.88 -42.35 -22.30
CA GLN A 369 3.56 -41.99 -23.56
C GLN A 369 2.55 -41.68 -24.68
N THR A 370 1.52 -40.88 -24.36
CA THR A 370 0.42 -40.60 -25.30
C THR A 370 0.94 -40.00 -26.60
N LYS A 371 1.91 -39.08 -26.52
CA LYS A 371 2.46 -38.40 -27.70
C LYS A 371 3.16 -39.39 -28.65
N GLU A 372 4.00 -40.26 -28.10
CA GLU A 372 4.75 -41.28 -28.86
C GLU A 372 3.81 -42.28 -29.53
N ILE A 373 2.73 -42.68 -28.83
CA ILE A 373 1.71 -43.57 -29.39
C ILE A 373 1.00 -42.91 -30.58
N LEU A 374 0.59 -41.65 -30.43
CA LEU A 374 -0.11 -40.92 -31.49
C LEU A 374 0.79 -40.67 -32.71
N ASP A 375 2.03 -40.26 -32.48
CA ASP A 375 3.03 -40.06 -33.54
C ASP A 375 3.33 -41.38 -34.28
N TRP A 376 3.37 -42.50 -33.56
CA TRP A 376 3.53 -43.82 -34.17
C TRP A 376 2.29 -44.22 -34.98
N TRP A 377 1.10 -44.01 -34.44
CA TRP A 377 -0.15 -44.35 -35.11
C TRP A 377 -0.30 -43.61 -36.43
N ASP A 378 -0.03 -42.31 -36.47
CA ASP A 378 -0.16 -41.52 -37.69
C ASP A 378 0.76 -41.99 -38.82
N LYS A 379 1.92 -42.55 -38.47
CA LYS A 379 2.88 -43.11 -39.44
C LYS A 379 2.50 -44.52 -39.93
N ASN A 380 1.79 -45.30 -39.12
CA ASN A 380 1.60 -46.74 -39.36
C ASN A 380 0.14 -47.15 -39.64
N LYS A 381 -0.84 -46.24 -39.47
CA LYS A 381 -2.28 -46.56 -39.58
C LYS A 381 -2.70 -47.21 -40.91
N SER A 382 -2.01 -46.91 -42.02
CA SER A 382 -2.27 -47.52 -43.33
C SER A 382 -2.03 -49.03 -43.37
N SER A 383 -1.22 -49.56 -42.46
CA SER A 383 -0.96 -51.01 -42.36
C SER A 383 -2.03 -51.76 -41.58
N PHE A 384 -3.03 -51.04 -41.03
CA PHE A 384 -4.12 -51.56 -40.21
C PHE A 384 -5.51 -51.18 -40.74
N GLN A 385 -5.55 -50.56 -41.93
CA GLN A 385 -6.74 -50.30 -42.74
C GLN A 385 -6.81 -51.35 -43.84
#